data_AF-A0A932UP12-F1
#
_entry.id   AF-A0A932UP12-F1
#
_cell.length_a   1.000
_cell.length_b   1.000
_cell.length_c   1.000
_cell.angle_alpha   90.00
_cell.angle_beta   90.00
_cell.angle_gamma   90.00
#
_symmetry.space_group_name_H-M   'P 1'
#
loop_
_entity.id
_entity.type
_entity.pdbx_description
1 polymer ?
#
loop_
_entity_poly.entity_id
_entity_poly.type
_entity_poly.pdbx_seq_one_letter_code
_entity_poly.pdbx_strand_id
1 'polypeptide(L)'
;MFGAGKYRVDGQIVNTETGRTVPSDEPLFIIRAQDKLAPAAIRAYARLLREKKLTKAALAVGKYAKEVEAWQKAHKERVKLPD
;
A
#
# COMPACT_ATOMS: atom_id res chain seq x y z
N MET A 1 4.20 -27.74 13.16
CA MET A 1 5.42 -26.92 13.06
C MET A 1 5.71 -26.69 11.58
N PHE A 2 5.39 -25.51 11.09
CA PHE A 2 5.86 -24.91 9.83
C PHE A 2 6.16 -23.45 10.16
N GLY A 3 7.29 -22.94 9.67
CA GLY A 3 7.96 -21.74 10.17
C GLY A 3 7.14 -20.44 10.12
N ALA A 4 7.35 -19.60 11.13
CA ALA A 4 6.77 -18.27 11.28
C ALA A 4 7.29 -17.30 10.20
N GLY A 5 6.70 -17.36 9.00
CA GLY A 5 7.02 -16.51 7.85
C GLY A 5 6.09 -15.31 7.69
N LYS A 6 6.44 -14.21 8.37
CA LYS A 6 6.12 -12.79 8.11
C LYS A 6 4.66 -12.26 8.13
N TYR A 7 3.63 -12.91 7.59
CA TYR A 7 2.24 -12.42 7.71
C TYR A 7 1.19 -13.55 7.61
N ARG A 8 0.21 -13.57 8.52
CA ARG A 8 -1.05 -14.32 8.40
C ARG A 8 -2.18 -13.30 8.34
N VAL A 9 -2.90 -13.25 7.21
CA VAL A 9 -4.16 -12.51 7.09
C VAL A 9 -5.27 -13.50 7.45
N ASP A 10 -6.10 -13.15 8.43
CA ASP A 10 -7.14 -14.04 8.97
C ASP A 10 -8.35 -14.14 8.00
N GLY A 11 -8.11 -14.78 6.85
CA GLY A 11 -9.13 -15.28 5.93
C GLY A 11 -9.71 -14.28 4.93
N GLN A 12 -9.86 -13.01 5.27
CA GLN A 12 -10.49 -12.01 4.38
C GLN A 12 -9.92 -10.60 4.58
N ILE A 13 -9.71 -9.88 3.47
CA ILE A 13 -9.34 -8.46 3.51
C ILE A 13 -10.62 -7.65 3.30
N VAL A 14 -11.00 -6.88 4.31
CA VAL A 14 -12.25 -6.10 4.30
C VAL A 14 -11.91 -4.62 4.18
N ASN A 15 -12.54 -3.94 3.23
CA ASN A 15 -12.54 -2.49 3.17
C ASN A 15 -13.37 -1.95 4.34
N THR A 16 -12.72 -1.31 5.32
CA THR A 16 -13.36 -0.85 6.56
C THR A 16 -14.34 0.30 6.37
N GLU A 17 -14.29 1.02 5.25
CA GLU A 17 -15.25 2.10 4.94
C GLU A 17 -16.54 1.56 4.34
N THR A 18 -16.46 0.49 3.55
CA THR A 18 -17.61 -0.05 2.79
C THR A 18 -18.12 -1.39 3.31
N GLY A 19 -17.39 -2.04 4.21
CA GLY A 19 -17.68 -3.39 4.70
C GLY A 19 -17.50 -4.49 3.64
N ARG A 20 -17.01 -4.16 2.44
CA ARG A 20 -16.84 -5.12 1.34
C ARG A 20 -15.56 -5.91 1.51
N THR A 21 -15.67 -7.22 1.43
CA THR A 21 -14.53 -8.13 1.32
C THR A 21 -13.93 -8.05 -0.08
N VAL A 22 -12.61 -7.97 -0.17
CA VAL A 22 -11.86 -8.17 -1.41
C VAL A 22 -12.08 -9.62 -1.87
N PRO A 23 -12.59 -9.86 -3.09
CA PRO A 23 -12.82 -11.20 -3.61
C PRO A 23 -11.59 -12.10 -3.49
N SER A 24 -11.80 -13.38 -3.17
CA SER A 24 -10.70 -14.35 -2.97
C SER A 24 -9.94 -14.68 -4.24
N ASP A 25 -10.53 -14.43 -5.39
CA ASP A 25 -9.95 -14.61 -6.73
C ASP A 25 -9.27 -13.34 -7.27
N GLU A 26 -9.36 -12.21 -6.55
CA GLU A 26 -8.69 -10.95 -6.92
C GLU A 26 -7.23 -10.98 -6.46
N PRO A 27 -6.24 -10.92 -7.38
CA PRO A 27 -4.84 -10.83 -6.99
C PRO A 27 -4.57 -9.50 -6.28
N LEU A 28 -4.11 -9.58 -5.03
CA LEU A 28 -3.79 -8.40 -4.24
C LEU A 28 -2.28 -8.16 -4.14
N PHE A 29 -1.88 -6.90 -4.23
CA PHE A 29 -0.51 -6.45 -3.97
C PHE A 29 -0.48 -5.42 -2.83
N ILE A 30 0.38 -5.65 -1.84
CA ILE A 30 0.53 -4.76 -0.68
C ILE A 30 1.91 -4.09 -0.73
N ILE A 31 1.92 -2.77 -0.73
CA ILE A 31 3.14 -1.96 -0.61
C ILE A 31 3.28 -1.49 0.84
N ARG A 32 4.43 -1.77 1.47
CA ARG A 32 4.66 -1.40 2.87
C ARG A 32 5.47 -0.12 2.96
N ALA A 33 5.21 0.70 3.97
CA ALA A 33 5.99 1.93 4.21
C ALA A 33 7.48 1.67 4.48
N GLN A 34 7.82 0.46 4.95
CA GLN A 34 9.18 0.00 5.13
C GLN A 34 9.98 -0.05 3.82
N ASP A 35 9.30 -0.25 2.70
CA ASP A 35 9.94 -0.46 1.41
C ASP A 35 10.34 0.90 0.82
N LYS A 36 11.64 1.14 0.64
CA LYS A 36 12.22 2.44 0.23
C LYS A 36 11.61 2.99 -1.06
N LEU A 37 11.14 2.12 -1.95
CA LEU A 37 10.54 2.48 -3.24
C LEU A 37 9.04 2.76 -3.17
N ALA A 38 8.39 2.52 -2.02
CA ALA A 38 6.94 2.64 -1.85
C ALA A 38 6.40 4.02 -2.26
N PRO A 39 6.97 5.17 -1.83
CA PRO A 39 6.46 6.47 -2.25
C PRO A 39 6.44 6.66 -3.77
N ALA A 40 7.51 6.25 -4.45
CA ALA A 40 7.63 6.40 -5.90
C ALA A 40 6.58 5.54 -6.63
N ALA A 41 6.40 4.28 -6.20
CA ALA A 41 5.40 3.39 -6.77
C ALA A 41 3.97 3.93 -6.57
N ILE A 42 3.64 4.39 -5.36
CA ILE A 42 2.32 4.96 -5.05
C ILE A 42 2.07 6.24 -5.86
N ARG A 43 3.08 7.11 -6.01
CA ARG A 43 2.99 8.32 -6.85
C ARG A 43 2.78 7.98 -8.33
N ALA A 44 3.45 6.95 -8.84
CA ALA A 44 3.25 6.47 -10.19
C ALA A 44 1.82 5.99 -10.41
N TYR A 45 1.26 5.23 -9.47
CA TYR A 45 -0.14 4.82 -9.54
C TYR A 45 -1.11 6.00 -9.48
N ALA A 46 -0.87 6.96 -8.58
CA ALA A 46 -1.67 8.19 -8.51
C ALA A 46 -1.63 8.97 -9.84
N ARG A 47 -0.50 9.00 -10.55
CA ARG A 47 -0.39 9.63 -11.87
C ARG A 47 -1.30 8.94 -12.90
N LEU A 48 -1.27 7.60 -12.97
CA LEU A 48 -2.14 6.83 -13.87
C LEU A 48 -3.63 7.09 -13.58
N LEU A 49 -4.02 7.20 -12.31
CA LEU A 49 -5.39 7.55 -11.93
C LEU A 49 -5.80 8.94 -12.45
N ARG A 50 -4.89 9.94 -12.42
CA ARG A 50 -5.16 11.27 -12.98
C ARG A 50 -5.32 11.24 -14.49
N GLU A 51 -4.48 10.48 -15.19
CA GLU A 51 -4.57 10.30 -16.65
C GLU A 51 -5.93 9.69 -17.06
N LYS A 52 -6.53 8.87 -16.20
CA LYS A 52 -7.89 8.33 -16.35
C LYS A 52 -9.00 9.24 -15.79
N LYS A 53 -8.69 10.48 -15.41
CA LYS A 53 -9.63 11.46 -14.83
C LYS A 53 -10.29 11.00 -13.51
N LEU A 54 -9.68 10.05 -12.80
CA LEU A 54 -10.13 9.58 -11.48
C LEU A 54 -9.55 10.47 -10.36
N THR A 55 -9.85 11.76 -10.42
CA THR A 55 -9.18 12.80 -9.60
C THR A 55 -9.29 12.55 -8.10
N LYS A 56 -10.46 12.14 -7.60
CA LYS A 56 -10.67 11.84 -6.17
C LYS A 56 -9.76 10.70 -5.69
N ALA A 57 -9.70 9.60 -6.45
CA ALA A 57 -8.84 8.46 -6.14
C ALA A 57 -7.36 8.84 -6.20
N ALA A 58 -6.95 9.61 -7.21
CA ALA A 58 -5.58 10.08 -7.34
C ALA A 58 -5.12 10.98 -6.17
N LEU A 59 -6.03 11.81 -5.64
CA LEU A 59 -5.74 12.64 -4.46
C LEU A 59 -5.58 11.77 -3.21
N ALA A 60 -6.47 10.80 -2.99
CA ALA A 60 -6.38 9.86 -1.88
C ALA A 60 -5.07 9.05 -1.91
N VAL A 61 -4.73 8.44 -3.05
CA VAL A 61 -3.47 7.69 -3.23
C VAL A 61 -2.25 8.60 -3.07
N GLY A 62 -2.31 9.83 -3.58
CA GLY A 62 -1.24 10.81 -3.40
C GLY A 62 -1.01 11.23 -1.93
N LYS A 63 -2.05 11.22 -1.10
CA LYS A 63 -1.95 11.45 0.35
C LYS A 63 -1.19 10.31 1.03
N TYR A 64 -1.51 9.06 0.70
CA TYR A 64 -0.79 7.89 1.24
C TYR A 64 0.71 7.93 0.90
N ALA A 65 1.10 8.35 -0.31
CA ALA A 65 2.52 8.51 -0.64
C ALA A 65 3.24 9.49 0.31
N LYS A 66 2.60 10.60 0.67
CA LYS A 66 3.15 11.58 1.62
C LYS A 66 3.24 11.02 3.03
N GLU A 67 2.23 10.25 3.46
CA GLU A 67 2.21 9.60 4.77
C GLU A 67 3.34 8.56 4.87
N VAL A 68 3.57 7.77 3.81
CA VAL A 68 4.70 6.83 3.72
C VAL A 68 6.03 7.57 3.81
N GLU A 69 6.23 8.68 3.07
CA GLU A 69 7.47 9.46 3.16
C GLU A 69 7.70 10.05 4.55
N ALA A 70 6.66 10.58 5.19
CA ALA A 70 6.75 11.11 6.55
C ALA A 70 7.15 10.01 7.53
N TRP A 71 6.54 8.83 7.39
CA TRP A 71 6.89 7.66 8.21
C TRP A 71 8.33 7.21 7.97
N GLN A 72 8.78 7.14 6.72
CA GLN A 72 10.15 6.76 6.35
C GLN A 72 11.18 7.75 6.90
N LYS A 73 10.86 9.05 6.88
CA LYS A 73 11.72 10.10 7.45
C LYS A 73 11.89 9.93 8.96
N ALA A 74 10.83 9.52 9.66
CA ALA A 74 10.81 9.30 11.10
C ALA A 74 11.43 7.96 11.54
N HIS A 75 11.51 6.95 10.65
CA HIS A 75 11.92 5.58 10.97
C HIS A 75 13.01 5.06 10.02
N LYS A 76 14.06 5.85 9.78
CA LYS A 76 15.09 5.55 8.79
C LYS A 76 15.74 4.18 8.99
N GLU A 77 15.89 3.75 10.24
CA GLU A 77 16.45 2.46 10.64
C GLU A 77 15.60 1.25 10.21
N ARG A 78 14.31 1.46 9.96
CA ARG A 78 13.40 0.41 9.48
C ARG A 78 13.33 0.35 7.97
N VAL A 79 13.64 1.45 7.28
CA VAL A 79 13.51 1.57 5.82
C VAL A 79 14.58 0.73 5.12
N LYS A 80 14.14 -0.11 4.18
CA LYS A 80 15.02 -0.96 3.40
C LYS A 80 14.58 -1.07 1.94
N LEU A 81 15.48 -1.49 1.06
CA LEU A 81 15.05 -1.94 -0.26
C LEU A 81 14.15 -3.18 -0.10
N PRO A 82 13.16 -3.36 -0.98
CA PRO A 82 12.39 -4.61 -1.02
C PRO A 82 13.34 -5.83 -1.10
N ASP A 83 12.97 -6.90 -0.41
CA ASP A 83 13.68 -8.19 -0.48
C ASP A 83 13.45 -8.86 -1.84
#